data_AF-A0A7C9FLG2-F1
#
_entry.id   AF-A0A7C9FLG2-F1
#
_cell.length_a   1.000
_cell.length_b   1.000
_cell.length_c   1.000
_cell.angle_alpha   90.00
_cell.angle_beta   90.00
_cell.angle_gamma   90.00
#
_symmetry.space_group_name_H-M   'P 1'
#
loop_
_entity.id
_entity.type
_entity.pdbx_description
1 polymer ?
#
loop_
_entity_poly.entity_id
_entity_poly.type
_entity_poly.pdbx_seq_one_letter_code
_entity_poly.pdbx_strand_id
1 'polypeptide(L)'
;DKSIVYRCKIEAYQDTLYAHSLRQFYRDCSIWGTVDFIFGNAAVVLQNCELVARRPMERQENMVTAQGRTDPNQNTGTVIQHCDIVPSPDLIPVQPQFPSFLGRPWKLFSRTVVMQSFIGDHIDPKGWLKWDEESPLDF
;
A
#
# COMPACT_ATOMS: atom_id res chain seq x y z
N ASP A 1 -13.23 -15.78 -1.61
CA ASP A 1 -14.21 -14.74 -1.23
C ASP A 1 -14.56 -14.88 0.23
N LYS A 2 -14.90 -13.78 0.93
CA LYS A 2 -15.13 -13.72 2.39
C LYS A 2 -13.96 -14.30 3.21
N SER A 3 -12.73 -14.09 2.74
CA SER A 3 -11.53 -14.55 3.44
C SER A 3 -11.13 -13.58 4.57
N ILE A 4 -10.65 -14.14 5.67
CA ILE A 4 -10.11 -13.40 6.81
C ILE A 4 -8.67 -13.83 7.02
N VAL A 5 -7.78 -12.86 7.19
CA VAL A 5 -6.40 -13.05 7.64
C VAL A 5 -6.24 -12.34 8.97
N TYR A 6 -5.86 -13.08 10.02
CA TYR A 6 -5.90 -12.59 11.39
C TYR A 6 -4.62 -12.93 12.14
N ARG A 7 -3.95 -11.93 12.72
CA ARG A 7 -2.70 -12.09 13.48
C ARG A 7 -1.61 -12.82 12.69
N CYS A 8 -1.45 -12.39 11.43
CA CYS A 8 -0.41 -12.92 10.54
C CYS A 8 0.66 -11.88 10.25
N LYS A 9 1.88 -12.36 10.02
CA LYS A 9 2.96 -11.58 9.41
C LYS A 9 3.07 -11.98 7.94
N ILE A 10 3.03 -10.99 7.05
CA ILE A 10 3.20 -11.14 5.60
C ILE A 10 4.41 -10.29 5.22
N GLU A 11 5.48 -10.91 4.74
CA GLU A 11 6.77 -10.22 4.59
C GLU A 11 7.47 -10.63 3.30
N ALA A 12 7.76 -9.64 2.46
CA ALA A 12 8.64 -9.76 1.31
C ALA A 12 9.26 -8.37 1.01
N TYR A 13 9.51 -8.09 -0.27
CA TYR A 13 9.97 -6.79 -0.77
C TYR A 13 8.91 -6.24 -1.73
N GLN A 14 9.14 -6.35 -3.04
CA GLN A 14 8.17 -5.97 -4.07
C GLN A 14 7.00 -6.97 -4.11
N ASP A 15 5.79 -6.46 -4.33
CA ASP A 15 4.57 -7.25 -4.57
C ASP A 15 4.25 -8.24 -3.43
N THR A 16 4.46 -7.80 -2.18
CA THR A 16 4.34 -8.66 -0.99
C THR A 16 2.96 -9.28 -0.82
N LEU A 17 1.91 -8.47 -0.83
CA LEU A 17 0.53 -8.91 -0.64
C LEU A 17 -0.27 -8.69 -1.92
N TYR A 18 -0.49 -9.79 -2.65
CA TYR A 18 -1.41 -9.79 -3.79
C TYR A 18 -2.86 -9.98 -3.32
N ALA A 19 -3.52 -8.89 -2.94
CA ALA A 19 -4.97 -8.83 -2.73
C ALA A 19 -5.70 -8.90 -4.08
N HIS A 20 -5.58 -10.05 -4.76
CA HIS A 20 -5.92 -10.23 -6.18
C HIS A 20 -7.36 -9.84 -6.52
N SER A 21 -8.35 -10.48 -5.88
CA SER A 21 -9.77 -10.29 -6.20
C SER A 21 -10.70 -10.67 -5.03
N LEU A 22 -12.00 -10.38 -5.21
CA LEU A 22 -13.09 -10.72 -4.28
C LEU A 22 -12.98 -9.99 -2.92
N ARG A 23 -13.84 -10.34 -1.96
CA ARG A 23 -13.90 -9.69 -0.64
C ARG A 23 -12.90 -10.31 0.32
N GLN A 24 -12.10 -9.46 0.96
CA GLN A 24 -11.04 -9.87 1.88
C GLN A 24 -10.99 -8.92 3.10
N PHE A 25 -10.65 -9.47 4.26
CA PHE A 25 -10.47 -8.70 5.49
C PHE A 25 -9.17 -9.10 6.20
N TYR A 26 -8.30 -8.12 6.47
CA TYR A 26 -7.04 -8.31 7.18
C TYR A 26 -7.13 -7.58 8.51
N ARG A 27 -6.86 -8.29 9.62
CA ARG A 27 -6.98 -7.72 10.96
C ARG A 27 -5.83 -8.13 11.88
N ASP A 28 -5.31 -7.18 12.64
CA ASP A 28 -4.21 -7.40 13.61
C ASP A 28 -2.98 -8.02 12.92
N CYS A 29 -2.73 -7.67 11.65
CA CYS A 29 -1.63 -8.22 10.85
C CYS A 29 -0.48 -7.22 10.71
N SER A 30 0.72 -7.72 10.45
CA SER A 30 1.87 -6.89 10.03
C SER A 30 2.25 -7.23 8.59
N ILE A 31 2.28 -6.24 7.71
CA ILE A 31 2.59 -6.41 6.28
C ILE A 31 3.83 -5.59 5.95
N TRP A 32 4.88 -6.26 5.48
CA TRP A 32 6.22 -5.69 5.28
C TRP A 32 6.62 -5.75 3.82
N GLY A 33 7.01 -4.63 3.22
CA GLY A 33 7.49 -4.62 1.84
C GLY A 33 8.09 -3.30 1.38
N THR A 34 8.29 -3.18 0.06
CA THR A 34 8.92 -2.01 -0.57
C THR A 34 8.07 -1.42 -1.70
N VAL A 35 8.20 -1.96 -2.91
CA VAL A 35 7.49 -1.51 -4.10
C VAL A 35 6.14 -2.21 -4.16
N ASP A 36 5.07 -1.43 -4.28
CA ASP A 36 3.69 -1.90 -4.51
C ASP A 36 3.26 -3.02 -3.56
N PHE A 37 3.65 -2.93 -2.27
CA PHE A 37 3.63 -4.11 -1.41
C PHE A 37 2.22 -4.57 -0.98
N ILE A 38 1.19 -3.76 -1.22
CA ILE A 38 -0.22 -4.17 -1.20
C ILE A 38 -0.84 -3.82 -2.56
N PHE A 39 -1.11 -4.83 -3.39
CA PHE A 39 -1.59 -4.61 -4.75
C PHE A 39 -2.70 -5.58 -5.14
N GLY A 40 -3.38 -5.27 -6.24
CA GLY A 40 -4.48 -6.07 -6.79
C GLY A 40 -5.79 -5.30 -6.90
N ASN A 41 -6.87 -6.04 -7.11
CA ASN A 41 -8.21 -5.50 -7.39
C ASN A 41 -9.29 -6.16 -6.51
N ALA A 42 -8.94 -6.53 -5.28
CA ALA A 42 -9.92 -6.98 -4.29
C ALA A 42 -10.81 -5.82 -3.78
N ALA A 43 -11.93 -6.17 -3.16
CA ALA A 43 -12.60 -5.30 -2.20
C ALA A 43 -12.03 -5.65 -0.82
N VAL A 44 -10.99 -4.92 -0.40
CA VAL A 44 -10.18 -5.27 0.77
C VAL A 44 -10.20 -4.17 1.82
N VAL A 45 -10.36 -4.58 3.08
CA VAL A 45 -10.16 -3.73 4.25
C VAL A 45 -9.02 -4.30 5.09
N LEU A 46 -8.04 -3.46 5.39
CA LEU A 46 -7.00 -3.70 6.38
C LEU A 46 -7.35 -2.87 7.62
N GLN A 47 -7.50 -3.53 8.77
CA GLN A 47 -7.93 -2.88 10.00
C GLN A 47 -7.03 -3.27 11.17
N ASN A 48 -6.55 -2.28 11.94
CA ASN A 48 -5.64 -2.52 13.06
C ASN A 48 -4.38 -3.29 12.64
N CYS A 49 -3.84 -2.95 11.46
CA CYS A 49 -2.64 -3.56 10.93
C CYS A 49 -1.45 -2.61 11.03
N GLU A 50 -0.25 -3.19 11.05
CA GLU A 50 1.00 -2.46 10.87
C GLU A 50 1.48 -2.64 9.42
N LEU A 51 1.63 -1.55 8.68
CA LEU A 51 2.08 -1.53 7.29
C LEU A 51 3.50 -0.96 7.26
N VAL A 52 4.49 -1.85 7.10
CA VAL A 52 5.90 -1.53 7.33
C VAL A 52 6.66 -1.39 6.02
N ALA A 53 7.04 -0.15 5.68
CA ALA A 53 7.89 0.14 4.53
C ALA A 53 9.35 -0.18 4.86
N ARG A 54 10.01 -0.98 4.02
CA ARG A 54 11.39 -1.43 4.23
C ARG A 54 12.40 -0.62 3.42
N ARG A 55 13.69 -0.80 3.70
CA ARG A 55 14.76 -0.31 2.82
C ARG A 55 14.69 -1.04 1.47
N PRO A 56 14.46 -0.36 0.35
CA PRO A 56 14.44 -0.97 -0.97
C PRO A 56 15.86 -1.04 -1.56
N MET A 57 15.96 -1.50 -2.80
CA MET A 57 17.23 -1.40 -3.55
C MET A 57 17.53 0.06 -3.91
N GLU A 58 18.79 0.34 -4.27
CA GLU A 58 19.19 1.67 -4.74
C GLU A 58 18.30 2.14 -5.91
N ARG A 59 17.95 3.44 -5.90
CA ARG A 59 17.10 4.10 -6.91
C ARG A 59 15.67 3.58 -6.98
N GLN A 60 15.20 2.83 -5.99
CA GLN A 60 13.79 2.49 -5.84
C GLN A 60 13.10 3.40 -4.83
N GLU A 61 11.78 3.48 -4.97
CA GLU A 61 10.88 4.20 -4.09
C GLU A 61 9.87 3.20 -3.53
N ASN A 62 9.40 3.43 -2.31
CA ASN A 62 8.41 2.55 -1.70
C ASN A 62 6.99 3.02 -2.03
N MET A 63 6.09 2.06 -2.26
CA MET A 63 4.67 2.30 -2.46
C MET A 63 3.88 1.36 -1.56
N VAL A 64 3.12 1.90 -0.62
CA VAL A 64 2.26 1.09 0.24
C VAL A 64 1.21 0.38 -0.60
N THR A 65 0.61 1.07 -1.57
CA THR A 65 -0.46 0.49 -2.41
C THR A 65 -0.26 0.68 -3.90
N ALA A 66 -0.70 -0.31 -4.67
CA ALA A 66 -0.88 -0.23 -6.12
C ALA A 66 -2.21 -0.86 -6.55
N GLN A 67 -3.30 -0.10 -6.40
CA GLN A 67 -4.65 -0.62 -6.61
C GLN A 67 -4.99 -0.67 -8.11
N GLY A 68 -5.49 -1.83 -8.55
CA GLY A 68 -5.64 -2.22 -9.95
C GLY A 68 -7.06 -2.18 -10.53
N ARG A 69 -7.95 -1.31 -10.05
CA ARG A 69 -9.32 -1.20 -10.57
C ARG A 69 -9.31 -0.64 -12.00
N THR A 70 -9.88 -1.40 -12.94
CA THR A 70 -9.85 -1.11 -14.38
C THR A 70 -11.15 -0.52 -14.91
N ASP A 71 -12.25 -0.64 -14.16
CA ASP A 71 -13.59 -0.22 -14.60
C ASP A 71 -14.30 0.50 -13.43
N PRO A 72 -14.93 1.67 -13.64
CA PRO A 72 -15.61 2.42 -12.59
C PRO A 72 -16.79 1.65 -11.97
N ASN A 73 -17.38 0.70 -12.70
CA ASN A 73 -18.48 -0.16 -12.25
C ASN A 73 -18.01 -1.31 -11.34
N GLN A 74 -16.69 -1.55 -11.23
CA GLN A 74 -16.16 -2.51 -10.25
C GLN A 74 -16.31 -1.96 -8.83
N ASN A 75 -16.85 -2.80 -7.95
CA ASN A 75 -17.06 -2.52 -6.53
C ASN A 75 -15.83 -2.83 -5.66
N THR A 76 -14.64 -2.67 -6.23
CA THR A 76 -13.33 -3.03 -5.65
C THR A 76 -12.56 -1.81 -5.16
N GLY A 77 -11.56 -2.03 -4.33
CA GLY A 77 -10.73 -0.99 -3.75
C GLY A 77 -10.04 -1.42 -2.46
N THR A 78 -9.04 -0.64 -2.07
CA THR A 78 -8.24 -0.87 -0.87
C THR A 78 -8.58 0.17 0.20
N VAL A 79 -8.98 -0.29 1.39
CA VAL A 79 -9.22 0.57 2.55
C VAL A 79 -8.24 0.22 3.66
N ILE A 80 -7.49 1.21 4.13
CA ILE A 80 -6.58 1.12 5.26
C ILE A 80 -7.20 1.93 6.41
N GLN A 81 -7.70 1.24 7.43
CA GLN A 81 -8.42 1.85 8.54
C GLN A 81 -7.76 1.53 9.88
N HIS A 82 -7.47 2.56 10.69
CA HIS A 82 -6.90 2.34 12.02
C HIS A 82 -5.63 1.50 11.98
N CYS A 83 -4.76 1.78 11.01
CA CYS A 83 -3.47 1.11 10.85
C CYS A 83 -2.33 2.05 11.23
N ASP A 84 -1.16 1.46 11.47
CA ASP A 84 0.09 2.19 11.59
C ASP A 84 0.89 2.02 10.29
N ILE A 85 1.17 3.11 9.57
CA ILE A 85 2.03 3.11 8.38
C ILE A 85 3.40 3.64 8.80
N VAL A 86 4.40 2.76 8.88
CA VAL A 86 5.66 3.05 9.57
C VAL A 86 6.89 2.56 8.80
N PRO A 87 8.06 3.21 8.95
CA PRO A 87 9.30 2.73 8.37
C PRO A 87 9.88 1.59 9.22
N SER A 88 10.54 0.63 8.57
CA SER A 88 11.32 -0.39 9.25
C SER A 88 12.60 0.18 9.88
N PRO A 89 13.21 -0.51 10.87
CA PRO A 89 14.46 -0.06 11.49
C PRO A 89 15.62 0.18 10.51
N ASP A 90 15.68 -0.56 9.41
CA ASP A 90 16.70 -0.42 8.37
C ASP A 90 16.39 0.69 7.34
N LEU A 91 15.13 1.14 7.24
CA LEU A 91 14.75 2.31 6.45
C LEU A 91 14.99 3.62 7.21
N ILE A 92 14.74 3.65 8.52
CA ILE A 92 14.88 4.84 9.39
C ILE A 92 16.18 5.66 9.15
N PRO A 93 17.39 5.06 9.16
CA PRO A 93 18.62 5.84 9.02
C PRO A 93 18.86 6.37 7.60
N VAL A 94 18.09 5.93 6.61
CA VAL A 94 18.29 6.22 5.18
C VAL A 94 17.05 6.75 4.49
N GLN A 95 15.99 7.13 5.23
CA GLN A 95 14.73 7.65 4.67
C GLN A 95 14.92 8.74 3.60
N PRO A 96 15.84 9.73 3.76
CA PRO A 96 16.01 10.78 2.75
C PRO A 96 16.49 10.27 1.38
N GLN A 97 17.04 9.05 1.32
CA GLN A 97 17.53 8.42 0.09
C GLN A 97 16.44 7.55 -0.60
N PHE A 98 15.39 7.19 0.13
CA PHE A 98 14.37 6.23 -0.32
C PHE A 98 12.97 6.79 -0.05
N PRO A 99 12.45 7.65 -0.95
CA PRO A 99 11.10 8.18 -0.84
C PRO A 99 10.05 7.07 -0.68
N SER A 100 9.05 7.30 0.16
CA SER A 100 7.95 6.37 0.40
C SER A 100 6.62 7.08 0.21
N PHE A 101 5.65 6.43 -0.44
CA PHE A 101 4.34 7.00 -0.74
C PHE A 101 3.21 6.04 -0.32
N LEU A 102 2.02 6.59 -0.06
CA LEU A 102 0.80 5.83 0.23
C LEU A 102 0.38 4.94 -0.95
N GLY A 103 0.76 5.31 -2.16
CA GLY A 103 0.63 4.45 -3.32
C GLY A 103 0.70 5.17 -4.65
N ARG A 104 0.43 4.39 -5.69
CA ARG A 104 0.36 4.83 -7.09
C ARG A 104 -0.72 4.06 -7.87
N PRO A 105 -1.28 4.62 -8.97
CA PRO A 105 -2.43 4.03 -9.64
C PRO A 105 -2.01 2.99 -10.69
N TRP A 106 -1.94 1.71 -10.33
CA TRP A 106 -1.61 0.63 -11.28
C TRP A 106 -2.57 0.57 -12.47
N LYS A 107 -3.83 0.95 -12.27
CA LYS A 107 -4.87 1.03 -13.31
C LYS A 107 -5.66 2.33 -13.20
N LEU A 108 -6.31 2.70 -14.31
CA LEU A 108 -6.94 4.00 -14.54
C LEU A 108 -7.94 4.43 -13.46
N PHE A 109 -8.67 3.47 -12.88
CA PHE A 109 -9.69 3.76 -11.87
C PHE A 109 -9.24 3.37 -10.46
N SER A 110 -7.92 3.35 -10.21
CA SER A 110 -7.34 3.10 -8.89
C SER A 110 -8.11 3.85 -7.80
N ARG A 111 -8.33 3.15 -6.69
CA ARG A 111 -9.17 3.59 -5.57
C ARG A 111 -8.62 3.01 -4.29
N THR A 112 -7.95 3.85 -3.53
CA THR A 112 -7.42 3.55 -2.19
C THR A 112 -7.89 4.63 -1.23
N VAL A 113 -8.24 4.25 -0.01
CA VAL A 113 -8.58 5.18 1.08
C VAL A 113 -7.74 4.83 2.30
N VAL A 114 -7.14 5.85 2.91
CA VAL A 114 -6.47 5.77 4.22
C VAL A 114 -7.25 6.64 5.19
N MET A 115 -7.69 6.07 6.31
CA MET A 115 -8.50 6.80 7.29
C MET A 115 -8.25 6.34 8.73
N GLN A 116 -8.31 7.27 9.69
CA GLN A 116 -8.14 6.98 11.12
C GLN A 116 -6.83 6.26 11.46
N SER A 117 -5.81 6.41 10.62
CA SER A 117 -4.53 5.71 10.69
C SER A 117 -3.41 6.67 11.08
N PHE A 118 -2.39 6.14 11.74
CA PHE A 118 -1.13 6.86 11.91
C PHE A 118 -0.30 6.76 10.62
N ILE A 119 0.28 7.89 10.19
CA ILE A 119 1.16 7.97 9.02
C ILE A 119 2.50 8.50 9.51
N GLY A 120 3.52 7.67 9.47
CA GLY A 120 4.88 8.06 9.85
C GLY A 120 5.48 9.08 8.89
N ASP A 121 6.46 9.83 9.39
CA ASP A 121 7.16 10.93 8.69
C ASP A 121 7.97 10.50 7.46
N HIS A 122 8.26 9.21 7.32
CA HIS A 122 8.87 8.63 6.11
C HIS A 122 7.99 8.75 4.84
N ILE A 123 6.67 8.96 4.98
CA ILE A 123 5.79 9.18 3.82
C ILE A 123 6.02 10.60 3.30
N ASP A 124 6.34 10.69 2.01
CA ASP A 124 6.56 11.96 1.33
C ASP A 124 5.32 12.87 1.47
N PRO A 125 5.50 14.19 1.71
CA PRO A 125 4.38 15.12 1.84
C PRO A 125 3.41 15.17 0.64
N LYS A 126 3.84 14.76 -0.55
CA LYS A 126 2.95 14.59 -1.71
C LYS A 126 1.91 13.48 -1.49
N GLY A 127 2.21 12.52 -0.62
CA GLY A 127 1.35 11.40 -0.27
C GLY A 127 1.27 10.31 -1.34
N TRP A 128 1.01 10.67 -2.59
CA TRP A 128 0.80 9.75 -3.72
C TRP A 128 1.77 10.03 -4.86
N LEU A 129 2.15 8.98 -5.59
CA LEU A 129 2.98 9.11 -6.79
C LEU A 129 2.18 8.78 -8.05
N LYS A 130 2.48 9.47 -9.15
CA LYS A 130 2.01 9.11 -10.49
C LYS A 130 2.51 7.71 -10.89
N TRP A 131 1.74 7.00 -11.70
CA TRP A 131 2.17 5.71 -12.24
C TRP A 131 3.24 5.88 -13.33
N ASP A 132 3.04 6.87 -14.20
CA ASP A 132 3.94 7.26 -15.28
C ASP A 132 3.82 8.77 -15.52
N GLU A 133 4.86 9.42 -16.04
CA GLU A 133 4.87 10.88 -16.26
C GLU A 133 3.82 11.32 -17.28
N GLU A 134 3.47 10.46 -18.23
CA GLU A 134 2.46 10.71 -19.27
C GLU A 134 1.03 10.34 -18.84
N SER A 135 0.85 9.85 -17.61
CA SER A 135 -0.48 9.49 -17.13
C SER A 135 -1.36 10.74 -17.00
N PRO A 136 -2.56 10.79 -17.61
CA PRO A 136 -3.48 11.93 -17.50
C PRO A 136 -4.14 12.04 -16.12
N LEU A 137 -3.76 11.16 -15.19
CA LEU A 137 -4.23 11.17 -13.81
C LEU A 137 -3.39 12.17 -13.00
N ASP A 138 -3.89 13.39 -12.89
CA ASP A 138 -3.44 14.35 -11.87
C ASP A 138 -4.15 14.08 -10.54
N PHE A 139 -3.41 14.16 -9.43
CA PHE A 139 -3.89 14.00 -8.05
C PHE A 139 -4.16 15.35 -7.39
#